data_AF-A0A6J0VHC7-F1
#
_entry.id   AF-A0A6J0VHC7-F1
#
_cell.length_a   1.000
_cell.length_b   1.000
_cell.length_c   1.000
_cell.angle_alpha   90.00
_cell.angle_beta   90.00
_cell.angle_gamma   90.00
#
_symmetry.space_group_name_H-M   'P 1'
#
loop_
_entity.id
_entity.type
_entity.pdbx_description
1 polymer ?
#
loop_
_entity_poly.entity_id
_entity_poly.type
_entity_poly.pdbx_seq_one_letter_code
_entity_poly.pdbx_strand_id
1 'polypeptide(L)'
;MEINPVGRQHSGRYGCGAINALGTSESQELTIHVQDAPKGVELRADPGTTLREGEKLSLECLVNSSYPVVLKWWRNNHLTNGTIKGSRMEINPVGRQHSGHYKCTARNAVGTTESKELIIDVQYPPDEPKIAFSSRTGKEDVALHCWSTANPPITHYEWYKCPALDIISSQTELHFPMIQPNNSGGYYCKAYNPIGHSTSSVVTLNIH
;
A
#
# COMPACT_ATOMS: atom_id res chain seq x y z
N MET A 1 -47.81 8.50 20.36
CA MET A 1 -46.94 7.35 20.05
C MET A 1 -45.50 7.82 20.19
N GLU A 2 -44.68 7.11 20.94
CA GLU A 2 -43.23 7.35 21.02
C GLU A 2 -42.52 6.11 20.47
N ILE A 3 -41.54 6.31 19.59
CA ILE A 3 -40.72 5.23 19.03
C ILE A 3 -39.29 5.46 19.48
N ASN A 4 -38.81 4.62 20.39
CA ASN A 4 -37.45 4.66 20.88
C ASN A 4 -36.98 3.25 21.26
N PRO A 5 -35.93 2.69 20.62
CA PRO A 5 -35.09 3.28 19.57
C PRO A 5 -35.70 3.26 18.16
N VAL A 6 -35.38 4.25 17.34
CA VAL A 6 -35.81 4.34 15.93
C VAL A 6 -34.88 3.50 15.04
N GLY A 7 -35.42 2.46 14.42
CA GLY A 7 -34.81 1.70 13.33
C GLY A 7 -35.54 1.80 11.98
N ARG A 8 -34.90 1.34 10.90
CA ARG A 8 -35.39 1.37 9.51
C ARG A 8 -36.81 0.83 9.33
N GLN A 9 -37.18 -0.19 10.12
CA GLN A 9 -38.49 -0.83 10.13
C GLN A 9 -39.64 0.09 10.53
N HIS A 10 -39.35 1.25 11.12
CA HIS A 10 -40.35 2.28 11.45
C HIS A 10 -40.53 3.30 10.33
N SER A 11 -39.97 3.06 9.14
CA SER A 11 -40.34 3.84 7.95
C SER A 11 -41.71 3.38 7.47
N GLY A 12 -42.63 4.31 7.22
CA GLY A 12 -44.01 3.98 6.84
C GLY A 12 -44.94 5.18 6.89
N ARG A 13 -46.22 4.95 6.61
CA ARG A 13 -47.29 5.95 6.74
C ARG A 13 -47.88 5.85 8.15
N TYR A 14 -48.04 7.00 8.79
CA TYR A 14 -48.58 7.13 10.13
C TYR A 14 -49.78 8.07 10.08
N GLY A 15 -50.89 7.65 10.69
CA GLY A 15 -52.09 8.45 10.88
C GLY A 15 -52.60 8.26 12.30
N CYS A 16 -53.42 9.19 12.76
CA CYS A 16 -54.07 9.13 14.06
C CYS A 16 -55.59 9.06 13.86
N GLY A 17 -56.24 8.09 14.49
CA GLY A 17 -57.69 7.98 14.55
C GLY A 17 -58.21 8.39 15.92
N ALA A 18 -59.28 9.18 15.96
CA ALA A 18 -60.02 9.52 17.17
C ALA A 18 -61.45 8.99 17.08
N ILE A 19 -61.97 8.44 18.17
CA ILE A 19 -63.33 7.92 18.27
C ILE A 19 -64.00 8.44 19.54
N ASN A 20 -65.28 8.81 19.43
CA ASN A 20 -66.14 9.10 20.57
C ASN A 20 -67.54 8.51 20.33
N ALA A 21 -68.47 8.74 21.27
CA ALA A 21 -69.84 8.22 21.20
C ALA A 21 -70.65 8.73 19.99
N LEU A 22 -70.17 9.78 19.30
CA LEU A 22 -70.84 10.40 18.15
C LEU A 22 -70.19 10.03 16.80
N GLY A 23 -69.01 9.38 16.79
CA GLY A 23 -68.37 8.92 15.56
C GLY A 23 -66.85 8.82 15.61
N THR A 24 -66.25 8.64 14.44
CA THR A 24 -64.79 8.54 14.21
C THR A 24 -64.29 9.66 13.31
N SER A 25 -63.03 10.04 13.48
CA SER A 25 -62.29 10.93 12.59
C SER A 25 -60.86 10.44 12.46
N GLU A 26 -60.26 10.62 11.29
CA GLU A 26 -58.84 10.30 11.04
C GLU A 26 -58.07 11.58 10.68
N SER A 27 -56.78 11.61 11.04
CA SER A 27 -55.87 12.65 10.61
C SER A 27 -55.42 12.42 9.17
N GLN A 28 -54.79 13.44 8.57
CA GLN A 28 -53.97 13.21 7.38
C GLN A 28 -52.82 12.25 7.71
N GLU A 29 -52.44 11.42 6.73
CA GLU A 29 -51.32 10.50 6.87
C GLU A 29 -49.99 11.22 6.62
N LEU A 30 -49.01 10.94 7.47
CA LEU A 30 -47.63 11.39 7.36
C LEU A 30 -46.74 10.21 6.97
N THR A 31 -45.94 10.34 5.91
CA THR A 31 -44.91 9.35 5.58
C THR A 31 -43.61 9.68 6.32
N ILE A 32 -43.13 8.74 7.13
CA ILE A 32 -41.85 8.82 7.84
C ILE A 32 -40.82 7.98 7.09
N HIS A 33 -39.67 8.56 6.79
CA HIS A 33 -38.50 7.86 6.23
C HIS A 33 -37.36 7.90 7.24
N VAL A 34 -37.05 6.74 7.82
CA VAL A 34 -35.90 6.60 8.72
C VAL A 34 -34.62 6.52 7.89
N GLN A 35 -33.67 7.39 8.19
CA GLN A 35 -32.36 7.41 7.56
C GLN A 35 -31.34 6.64 8.42
N ASP A 36 -30.44 5.92 7.76
CA ASP A 36 -29.34 5.19 8.40
C ASP A 36 -28.00 5.73 7.89
N ALA A 37 -26.92 5.53 8.66
CA ALA A 37 -25.55 5.70 8.15
C ALA A 37 -25.27 4.75 6.96
N PRO A 38 -24.31 5.05 6.08
CA PRO A 38 -23.97 4.19 4.95
C PRO A 38 -23.59 2.77 5.42
N LYS A 39 -23.99 1.73 4.69
CA LYS A 39 -23.66 0.33 5.05
C LYS A 39 -22.87 -0.33 3.92
N GLY A 40 -22.19 -1.43 4.25
CA GLY A 40 -21.46 -2.22 3.26
C GLY A 40 -20.39 -1.41 2.51
N VAL A 41 -19.66 -0.55 3.21
CA VAL A 41 -18.53 0.18 2.64
C VAL A 41 -17.39 -0.81 2.41
N GLU A 42 -17.05 -1.05 1.16
CA GLU A 42 -16.03 -2.01 0.75
C GLU A 42 -15.04 -1.32 -0.18
N LEU A 43 -13.75 -1.53 0.06
CA LEU A 43 -12.70 -1.07 -0.84
C LEU A 43 -12.19 -2.27 -1.65
N ARG A 44 -12.09 -2.09 -2.97
CA ARG A 44 -11.54 -3.08 -3.90
C ARG A 44 -10.36 -2.50 -4.66
N ALA A 45 -9.39 -3.36 -4.98
CA ALA A 45 -8.21 -3.02 -5.77
C ALA A 45 -8.16 -3.88 -7.03
N ASP A 46 -7.83 -3.25 -8.15
CA ASP A 46 -7.65 -3.87 -9.46
C ASP A 46 -6.28 -3.45 -10.04
N PRO A 47 -5.44 -4.39 -10.51
CA PRO A 47 -5.68 -5.84 -10.63
C PRO A 47 -5.58 -6.64 -9.32
N GLY A 48 -5.16 -6.00 -8.23
CA GLY A 48 -5.02 -6.63 -6.93
C GLY A 48 -4.28 -5.73 -5.95
N THR A 49 -3.81 -6.31 -4.86
CA THR A 49 -3.09 -5.59 -3.79
C THR A 49 -1.58 -5.62 -3.94
N THR A 50 -1.04 -6.47 -4.80
CA THR A 50 0.40 -6.56 -5.10
C THR A 50 0.63 -6.19 -6.55
N LEU A 51 1.42 -5.15 -6.79
CA LEU A 51 1.67 -4.58 -8.11
C LEU A 51 3.17 -4.41 -8.34
N ARG A 52 3.59 -4.36 -9.61
CA ARG A 52 4.95 -3.94 -9.98
C ARG A 52 5.01 -2.43 -10.19
N GLU A 53 6.13 -1.82 -9.82
CA GLU A 53 6.41 -0.41 -10.09
C GLU A 53 6.25 -0.11 -11.60
N GLY A 54 5.50 0.93 -11.92
CA GLY A 54 5.11 1.29 -13.29
C GLY A 54 3.71 0.82 -13.71
N GLU A 55 3.08 -0.13 -12.99
CA GLU A 55 1.72 -0.59 -13.30
C GLU A 55 0.64 0.47 -12.99
N LYS A 56 -0.61 0.19 -13.38
CA LYS A 56 -1.78 0.99 -13.03
C LYS A 56 -2.51 0.34 -11.86
N LEU A 57 -2.80 1.13 -10.83
CA LEU A 57 -3.70 0.74 -9.75
C LEU A 57 -5.01 1.49 -9.86
N SER A 58 -6.11 0.74 -9.76
CA SER A 58 -7.44 1.31 -9.56
C SER A 58 -8.03 0.83 -8.24
N LEU A 59 -8.35 1.78 -7.37
CA LEU A 59 -9.08 1.52 -6.13
C LEU A 59 -10.54 1.96 -6.31
N GLU A 60 -11.49 1.12 -5.91
CA GLU A 60 -12.92 1.42 -5.99
C GLU A 60 -13.59 1.25 -4.62
N CYS A 61 -14.29 2.29 -4.17
CA CYS A 61 -15.03 2.30 -2.92
C CYS A 61 -16.52 2.05 -3.21
N LEU A 62 -16.97 0.83 -2.91
CA LEU A 62 -18.35 0.41 -3.03
C LEU A 62 -19.10 0.75 -1.77
N VAL A 63 -20.31 1.29 -1.91
CA VAL A 63 -21.15 1.70 -0.77
C VAL A 63 -22.59 1.32 -1.02
N ASN A 64 -23.21 0.62 -0.09
CA ASN A 64 -24.64 0.38 -0.08
C ASN A 64 -25.34 1.48 0.73
N SER A 65 -25.82 2.51 0.02
CA SER A 65 -26.58 3.61 0.62
C SER A 65 -27.77 3.99 -0.24
N SER A 66 -28.93 4.15 0.40
CA SER A 66 -30.15 4.66 -0.24
C SER A 66 -30.18 6.20 -0.30
N TYR A 67 -29.16 6.87 0.26
CA TYR A 67 -29.02 8.32 0.32
C TYR A 67 -27.69 8.74 -0.31
N PRO A 68 -27.58 9.95 -0.88
CA PRO A 68 -26.32 10.48 -1.40
C PRO A 68 -25.19 10.40 -0.35
N VAL A 69 -24.03 9.92 -0.78
CA VAL A 69 -22.85 9.77 0.08
C VAL A 69 -21.68 10.59 -0.46
N VAL A 70 -20.91 11.16 0.46
CA VAL A 70 -19.61 11.77 0.16
C VAL A 70 -18.54 10.75 0.51
N LEU A 71 -17.70 10.41 -0.46
CA LEU A 71 -16.56 9.52 -0.27
C LEU A 71 -15.31 10.33 0.06
N LYS A 72 -14.51 9.83 1.00
CA LYS A 72 -13.14 10.29 1.25
C LYS A 72 -12.19 9.11 1.21
N TRP A 73 -10.98 9.40 0.78
CA TRP A 73 -9.92 8.42 0.55
C TRP A 73 -8.75 8.69 1.48
N TRP A 74 -8.20 7.62 2.02
CA TRP A 74 -7.14 7.69 3.02
C TRP A 74 -6.00 6.76 2.64
N ARG A 75 -4.77 7.25 2.81
CA ARG A 75 -3.54 6.48 2.70
C ARG A 75 -2.70 6.71 3.94
N ASN A 76 -2.35 5.65 4.65
CA ASN A 76 -1.59 5.71 5.91
C ASN A 76 -2.22 6.70 6.91
N ASN A 77 -3.54 6.65 7.06
CA ASN A 77 -4.35 7.57 7.88
C ASN A 77 -4.34 9.06 7.48
N HIS A 78 -3.79 9.41 6.31
CA HIS A 78 -3.86 10.76 5.76
C HIS A 78 -4.82 10.84 4.58
N LEU A 79 -5.58 11.94 4.47
CA LEU A 79 -6.39 12.22 3.29
C LEU A 79 -5.49 12.30 2.06
N THR A 80 -5.90 11.66 0.96
CA THR A 80 -5.15 11.64 -0.29
C THR A 80 -5.95 12.27 -1.43
N ASN A 81 -5.22 12.96 -2.32
CA ASN A 81 -5.76 13.71 -3.46
C ASN A 81 -5.40 13.01 -4.79
N GLY A 82 -5.51 11.68 -4.85
CA GLY A 82 -5.38 10.95 -6.11
C GLY A 82 -6.37 11.41 -7.18
N THR A 83 -6.23 10.95 -8.42
CA THR A 83 -7.21 11.25 -9.48
C THR A 83 -8.51 10.50 -9.18
N ILE A 84 -9.44 11.18 -8.52
CA ILE A 84 -10.72 10.62 -8.09
C ILE A 84 -11.79 10.92 -9.14
N LYS A 85 -12.46 9.88 -9.62
CA LYS A 85 -13.62 9.95 -10.54
C LYS A 85 -14.76 9.12 -9.95
N GLY A 86 -15.76 9.79 -9.40
CA GLY A 86 -16.87 9.12 -8.72
C GLY A 86 -16.39 8.27 -7.53
N SER A 87 -16.65 6.96 -7.58
CA SER A 87 -16.24 5.98 -6.56
C SER A 87 -14.85 5.39 -6.77
N ARG A 88 -14.08 5.86 -7.76
CA ARG A 88 -12.80 5.27 -8.15
C ARG A 88 -11.63 6.25 -8.00
N MET A 89 -10.53 5.78 -7.44
CA MET A 89 -9.24 6.46 -7.39
C MET A 89 -8.26 5.71 -8.29
N GLU A 90 -7.65 6.42 -9.25
CA GLU A 90 -6.64 5.85 -10.13
C GLU A 90 -5.24 6.40 -9.82
N ILE A 91 -4.24 5.50 -9.81
CA ILE A 91 -2.83 5.83 -9.72
C ILE A 91 -2.13 5.20 -10.93
N ASN A 92 -1.60 6.03 -11.81
CA ASN A 92 -0.94 5.59 -13.03
C ASN A 92 0.16 6.59 -13.44
N PRO A 93 1.44 6.19 -13.45
CA PRO A 93 1.98 4.91 -12.98
C PRO A 93 2.05 4.81 -11.46
N VAL A 94 2.02 3.60 -10.90
CA VAL A 94 2.35 3.36 -9.49
C VAL A 94 3.86 3.38 -9.27
N GLY A 95 4.34 4.28 -8.43
CA GLY A 95 5.67 4.22 -7.81
C GLY A 95 5.67 3.57 -6.42
N ARG A 96 6.84 3.13 -5.95
CA ARG A 96 7.04 2.51 -4.62
C ARG A 96 6.53 3.33 -3.43
N GLN A 97 6.45 4.65 -3.55
CA GLN A 97 5.86 5.56 -2.55
C GLN A 97 4.34 5.41 -2.40
N HIS A 98 3.69 4.67 -3.29
CA HIS A 98 2.26 4.36 -3.18
C HIS A 98 1.98 3.09 -2.38
N SER A 99 2.99 2.33 -1.96
CA SER A 99 2.78 1.26 -0.98
C SER A 99 2.21 1.80 0.32
N GLY A 100 1.33 1.04 0.96
CA GLY A 100 0.78 1.39 2.26
C GLY A 100 -0.66 0.96 2.45
N HIS A 101 -1.26 1.52 3.49
CA HIS A 101 -2.58 1.17 3.98
C HIS A 101 -3.65 2.11 3.41
N TYR A 102 -4.61 1.57 2.68
CA TYR A 102 -5.68 2.33 2.04
C TYR A 102 -7.03 2.00 2.67
N LYS A 103 -7.82 3.04 2.90
CA LYS A 103 -9.23 2.91 3.28
C LYS A 103 -10.05 4.02 2.66
N CYS A 104 -11.34 3.76 2.48
CA CYS A 104 -12.29 4.79 2.10
C CYS A 104 -13.36 4.95 3.19
N THR A 105 -13.90 6.16 3.29
CA THR A 105 -14.99 6.47 4.23
C THR A 105 -16.15 7.07 3.48
N ALA A 106 -17.35 6.57 3.74
CA ALA A 106 -18.60 7.08 3.19
C ALA A 106 -19.35 7.85 4.26
N ARG A 107 -19.76 9.08 3.95
CA ARG A 107 -20.51 9.95 4.87
C ARG A 107 -21.84 10.37 4.26
N ASN A 108 -22.91 10.31 5.05
CA ASN A 108 -24.19 10.95 4.77
C ASN A 108 -24.62 11.85 5.95
N ALA A 109 -25.87 12.31 5.95
CA ALA A 109 -26.41 13.17 7.01
C ALA A 109 -26.49 12.50 8.39
N VAL A 110 -26.59 11.17 8.44
CA VAL A 110 -26.77 10.39 9.67
C VAL A 110 -25.43 10.00 10.28
N GLY A 111 -24.44 9.65 9.46
CA GLY A 111 -23.18 9.16 9.97
C GLY A 111 -22.11 8.92 8.93
N THR A 112 -21.00 8.33 9.38
CA THR A 112 -19.83 7.97 8.58
C THR A 112 -19.48 6.51 8.83
N THR A 113 -19.14 5.78 7.78
CA THR A 113 -18.74 4.37 7.85
C THR A 113 -17.48 4.18 7.02
N GLU A 114 -16.52 3.44 7.57
CA GLU A 114 -15.22 3.17 6.93
C GLU A 114 -15.21 1.78 6.31
N SER A 115 -14.45 1.63 5.22
CA SER A 115 -14.12 0.31 4.67
C SER A 115 -13.15 -0.43 5.59
N LYS A 116 -13.02 -1.74 5.38
CA LYS A 116 -11.81 -2.45 5.79
C LYS A 116 -10.60 -1.85 5.09
N GLU A 117 -9.46 -1.95 5.75
CA GLU A 117 -8.18 -1.50 5.22
C GLU A 117 -7.66 -2.50 4.18
N LEU A 118 -7.16 -1.99 3.05
CA LEU A 118 -6.40 -2.76 2.06
C LEU A 118 -4.93 -2.35 2.14
N ILE A 119 -4.03 -3.32 2.15
CA ILE A 119 -2.58 -3.09 2.10
C ILE A 119 -2.15 -3.22 0.64
N ILE A 120 -1.66 -2.13 0.06
CA ILE A 120 -1.09 -2.13 -1.29
C ILE A 120 0.43 -2.29 -1.18
N ASP A 121 0.96 -3.29 -1.87
CA ASP A 121 2.38 -3.64 -1.96
C ASP A 121 2.90 -3.42 -3.38
N VAL A 122 3.73 -2.39 -3.57
CA VAL A 122 4.40 -2.11 -4.85
C VAL A 122 5.82 -2.69 -4.83
N GLN A 123 6.05 -3.64 -5.74
CA GLN A 123 7.28 -4.40 -5.90
C GLN A 123 8.17 -3.81 -7.01
N TYR A 124 9.47 -3.78 -6.79
CA TYR A 124 10.48 -3.21 -7.67
C TYR A 124 11.79 -4.02 -7.59
N PRO A 125 12.61 -4.06 -8.66
CA PRO A 125 13.91 -4.71 -8.63
C PRO A 125 14.85 -3.98 -7.65
N PRO A 126 16.00 -4.58 -7.28
CA PRO A 126 16.97 -3.87 -6.45
C PRO A 126 17.39 -2.55 -7.10
N ASP A 127 17.52 -1.50 -6.30
CA ASP A 127 18.17 -0.27 -6.74
C ASP A 127 19.66 -0.55 -7.03
N GLU A 128 20.36 0.42 -7.62
CA GLU A 128 21.81 0.30 -7.84
C GLU A 128 22.52 -0.06 -6.53
N PRO A 129 23.15 -1.25 -6.43
CA PRO A 129 23.82 -1.66 -5.21
C PRO A 129 25.01 -0.78 -4.89
N LYS A 130 25.22 -0.54 -3.60
CA LYS A 130 26.34 0.26 -3.08
C LYS A 130 27.33 -0.66 -2.40
N ILE A 131 28.61 -0.43 -2.66
CA ILE A 131 29.70 -1.16 -2.05
C ILE A 131 30.36 -0.28 -0.99
N ALA A 132 30.50 -0.81 0.23
CA ALA A 132 31.21 -0.18 1.32
C ALA A 132 32.39 -1.04 1.79
N PHE A 133 33.45 -0.37 2.23
CA PHE A 133 34.61 -1.03 2.82
C PHE A 133 34.40 -1.19 4.33
N SER A 134 34.70 -2.37 4.85
CA SER A 134 34.89 -2.58 6.28
C SER A 134 36.26 -3.19 6.51
N SER A 135 37.10 -2.51 7.30
CA SER A 135 38.31 -3.11 7.87
C SER A 135 37.92 -3.70 9.22
N ARG A 136 38.15 -5.00 9.39
CA ARG A 136 38.11 -5.61 10.72
C ARG A 136 39.51 -5.47 11.30
N THR A 137 39.59 -5.10 12.57
CA THR A 137 40.83 -4.76 13.29
C THR A 137 42.02 -5.64 12.90
N GLY A 138 43.06 -4.99 12.36
CA GLY A 138 44.22 -5.63 11.73
C GLY A 138 44.24 -5.22 10.25
N LYS A 139 45.30 -4.54 9.78
CA LYS A 139 45.41 -4.03 8.39
C LYS A 139 45.33 -5.10 7.29
N GLU A 140 45.14 -6.37 7.68
CA GLU A 140 45.21 -7.56 6.85
C GLU A 140 43.82 -8.11 6.51
N ASP A 141 42.77 -7.86 7.31
CA ASP A 141 41.43 -8.39 7.06
C ASP A 141 40.47 -7.31 6.57
N VAL A 142 40.11 -7.40 5.29
CA VAL A 142 39.20 -6.45 4.63
C VAL A 142 37.99 -7.20 4.10
N ALA A 143 36.81 -6.63 4.30
CA ALA A 143 35.57 -7.12 3.72
C ALA A 143 34.89 -6.00 2.91
N LEU A 144 34.49 -6.33 1.67
CA LEU A 144 33.59 -5.51 0.88
C LEU A 144 32.16 -5.93 1.18
N HIS A 145 31.33 -4.97 1.54
CA HIS A 145 29.91 -5.20 1.80
C HIS A 145 29.08 -4.59 0.67
N CYS A 146 28.17 -5.38 0.10
CA CYS A 146 27.24 -4.92 -0.93
C CYS A 146 25.83 -4.84 -0.34
N TRP A 147 25.18 -3.71 -0.54
CA TRP A 147 23.81 -3.50 -0.09
C TRP A 147 22.98 -2.77 -1.12
N SER A 148 21.69 -3.11 -1.20
CA SER A 148 20.71 -2.44 -2.05
C SER A 148 19.33 -2.47 -1.38
N THR A 149 18.45 -1.56 -1.80
CA THR A 149 17.03 -1.53 -1.42
C THR A 149 16.21 -2.22 -2.51
N ALA A 150 15.28 -3.09 -2.12
CA ALA A 150 14.43 -3.83 -3.06
C ALA A 150 13.12 -4.23 -2.38
N ASN A 151 12.08 -4.47 -3.18
CA ASN A 151 10.86 -5.13 -2.70
C ASN A 151 10.33 -6.10 -3.77
N PRO A 152 10.23 -7.42 -3.52
CA PRO A 152 10.56 -8.13 -2.29
C PRO A 152 12.05 -8.02 -1.91
N PRO A 153 12.42 -8.41 -0.67
CA PRO A 153 13.80 -8.37 -0.21
C PRO A 153 14.77 -9.10 -1.15
N ILE A 154 16.02 -8.68 -1.12
CA ILE A 154 17.11 -9.28 -1.91
C ILE A 154 17.27 -10.74 -1.52
N THR A 155 17.33 -11.63 -2.50
CA THR A 155 17.47 -13.08 -2.29
C THR A 155 18.92 -13.49 -2.21
N HIS A 156 19.80 -12.86 -2.98
CA HIS A 156 21.25 -13.09 -2.98
C HIS A 156 22.02 -11.97 -3.67
N TYR A 157 23.34 -11.98 -3.47
CA TYR A 157 24.31 -11.13 -4.16
C TYR A 157 25.29 -11.99 -4.94
N GLU A 158 25.89 -11.41 -5.98
CA GLU A 158 27.02 -12.01 -6.71
C GLU A 158 28.14 -10.98 -6.83
N TRP A 159 29.36 -11.38 -6.50
CA TRP A 159 30.55 -10.55 -6.60
C TRP A 159 31.38 -10.93 -7.82
N TYR A 160 32.03 -9.92 -8.39
CA TYR A 160 32.87 -10.04 -9.56
C TYR A 160 34.13 -9.18 -9.43
N LYS A 161 35.22 -9.63 -10.04
CA LYS A 161 36.46 -8.86 -10.20
C LYS A 161 36.57 -8.41 -11.66
N CYS A 162 36.47 -7.11 -11.92
CA CYS A 162 36.58 -6.53 -13.26
C CYS A 162 37.98 -6.77 -13.85
N PRO A 163 38.10 -7.17 -15.14
CA PRO A 163 37.04 -7.32 -16.15
C PRO A 163 36.45 -8.74 -16.26
N ALA A 164 36.80 -9.66 -15.35
CA ALA A 164 36.27 -11.02 -15.38
C ALA A 164 34.76 -11.04 -15.11
N LEU A 165 34.08 -12.02 -15.71
CA LEU A 165 32.64 -12.25 -15.59
C LEU A 165 32.31 -13.44 -14.69
N ASP A 166 33.32 -14.16 -14.20
CA ASP A 166 33.12 -15.27 -13.28
C ASP A 166 32.74 -14.76 -11.89
N ILE A 167 31.76 -15.44 -11.29
CA ILE A 167 31.33 -15.15 -9.93
C ILE A 167 32.44 -15.57 -8.97
N ILE A 168 32.95 -14.62 -8.19
CA ILE A 168 34.01 -14.88 -7.20
C ILE A 168 33.44 -15.17 -5.81
N SER A 169 32.21 -14.76 -5.53
CA SER A 169 31.47 -15.04 -4.29
C SER A 169 29.98 -14.77 -4.49
N SER A 170 29.13 -15.52 -3.77
CA SER A 170 27.68 -15.30 -3.71
C SER A 170 27.20 -14.87 -2.31
N GLN A 171 28.14 -14.50 -1.43
CA GLN A 171 27.84 -14.00 -0.09
C GLN A 171 27.56 -12.49 -0.12
N THR A 172 26.86 -11.99 0.90
CA THR A 172 26.65 -10.54 1.09
C THR A 172 27.95 -9.76 1.24
N GLU A 173 28.95 -10.40 1.84
CA GLU A 173 30.30 -9.84 2.03
C GLU A 173 31.33 -10.62 1.22
N LEU A 174 32.24 -9.89 0.57
CA LEU A 174 33.43 -10.46 -0.03
C LEU A 174 34.58 -10.28 0.95
N HIS A 175 34.94 -11.36 1.62
CA HIS A 175 36.00 -11.40 2.62
C HIS A 175 37.36 -11.70 2.00
N PHE A 176 38.35 -10.89 2.35
CA PHE A 176 39.76 -11.13 2.06
C PHE A 176 40.51 -11.40 3.37
N PRO A 177 40.68 -12.68 3.76
CA PRO A 177 41.57 -13.02 4.86
C PRO A 177 43.02 -12.77 4.41
N MET A 178 43.74 -11.94 5.13
CA MET A 178 45.14 -11.59 4.83
C MET A 178 45.36 -11.02 3.41
N ILE A 179 44.88 -9.81 3.21
CA ILE A 179 44.87 -9.07 1.94
C ILE A 179 46.27 -8.94 1.34
N GLN A 180 46.40 -9.24 0.04
CA GLN A 180 47.66 -9.25 -0.71
C GLN A 180 47.63 -8.23 -1.85
N PRO A 181 48.79 -7.75 -2.35
CA PRO A 181 48.84 -6.82 -3.48
C PRO A 181 48.09 -7.30 -4.74
N ASN A 182 48.02 -8.61 -4.97
CA ASN A 182 47.29 -9.21 -6.10
C ASN A 182 45.75 -9.13 -5.95
N ASN A 183 45.24 -8.83 -4.77
CA ASN A 183 43.83 -8.55 -4.54
C ASN A 183 43.45 -7.13 -5.01
N SER A 184 44.42 -6.30 -5.37
CA SER A 184 44.14 -5.01 -6.01
C SER A 184 43.35 -5.22 -7.31
N GLY A 185 42.44 -4.29 -7.62
CA GLY A 185 41.62 -4.32 -8.82
C GLY A 185 40.24 -3.71 -8.63
N GLY A 186 39.46 -3.70 -9.71
CA GLY A 186 38.07 -3.27 -9.69
C GLY A 186 37.13 -4.39 -9.26
N TYR A 187 36.23 -4.11 -8.34
CA TYR A 187 35.20 -5.03 -7.86
C TYR A 187 33.81 -4.43 -8.06
N TYR A 188 32.85 -5.26 -8.41
CA TYR A 188 31.45 -4.88 -8.49
C TYR A 188 30.56 -6.03 -8.01
N CYS A 189 29.35 -5.71 -7.59
CA CYS A 189 28.37 -6.69 -7.15
C CYS A 189 27.06 -6.55 -7.93
N LYS A 190 26.33 -7.66 -8.04
CA LYS A 190 24.95 -7.69 -8.50
C LYS A 190 24.04 -8.10 -7.37
N ALA A 191 22.90 -7.44 -7.23
CA ALA A 191 21.85 -7.79 -6.29
C ALA A 191 20.63 -8.31 -7.03
N TYR A 192 19.99 -9.35 -6.49
CA TYR A 192 18.87 -10.03 -7.12
C TYR A 192 17.64 -10.09 -6.22
N ASN A 193 16.46 -9.94 -6.81
CA ASN A 193 15.19 -10.30 -6.19
C ASN A 193 14.26 -10.95 -7.25
N PRO A 194 13.05 -11.43 -6.90
CA PRO A 194 12.14 -12.05 -7.87
C PRO A 194 11.66 -11.12 -9.00
N ILE A 195 11.83 -9.80 -8.86
CA ILE A 195 11.43 -8.82 -9.87
C ILE A 195 12.53 -8.59 -10.90
N GLY A 196 13.80 -8.65 -10.47
CA GLY A 196 14.93 -8.44 -11.35
C GLY A 196 16.25 -8.31 -10.59
N HIS A 197 17.20 -7.63 -11.21
CA HIS A 197 18.54 -7.45 -10.66
C HIS A 197 19.13 -6.11 -11.08
N SER A 198 20.11 -5.64 -10.31
CA SER A 198 20.88 -4.43 -10.60
C SER A 198 22.35 -4.65 -10.29
N THR A 199 23.22 -3.93 -11.00
CA THR A 199 24.69 -4.02 -10.90
C THR A 199 25.23 -2.73 -10.30
N SER A 200 26.18 -2.83 -9.37
CA SER A 200 26.83 -1.66 -8.78
C SER A 200 27.80 -1.00 -9.76
N SER A 201 28.11 0.28 -9.51
CA SER A 201 29.37 0.86 -10.00
C SER A 201 30.59 0.04 -9.55
N VAL A 202 31.67 0.08 -10.33
CA VAL A 202 32.95 -0.56 -9.98
C VAL A 202 33.65 0.26 -8.90
N VAL A 203 34.07 -0.39 -7.82
CA VAL A 203 34.95 0.19 -6.80
C VAL A 203 36.37 -0.36 -6.94
N THR A 204 37.37 0.50 -6.79
CA THR A 204 38.77 0.08 -6.86
C THR A 204 39.29 -0.24 -5.47
N LEU A 205 39.79 -1.47 -5.29
CA LEU A 205 40.57 -1.87 -4.13
C LEU A 205 42.05 -1.69 -4.48
N ASN A 206 42.75 -0.82 -3.75
CA ASN A 206 44.18 -0.57 -3.92
C ASN A 206 44.92 -1.01 -2.65
N ILE A 207 45.88 -1.90 -2.81
CA ILE A 207 46.70 -2.43 -1.72
C ILE A 207 48.16 -2.13 -2.08
N HIS A 208 48.85 -1.48 -1.16
CA HIS A 208 50.24 -1.05 -1.30
C HIS A 208 51.17 -1.94 -0.48
#